data_AF-A0AAV5B6R6-F1
#
_entry.id   AF-A0AAV5B6R6-F1
#
_cell.length_a   1.000
_cell.length_b   1.000
_cell.length_c   1.000
_cell.angle_alpha   90.00
_cell.angle_beta   90.00
_cell.angle_gamma   90.00
#
_symmetry.space_group_name_H-M   'P 1'
#
loop_
_entity.id
_entity.type
_entity.pdbx_description
1 polymer ?
#
loop_
_entity_poly.entity_id
_entity_poly.type
_entity_poly.pdbx_seq_one_letter_code
_entity_poly.pdbx_strand_id
1 'polypeptide(L)' 'MYEIIFYDSGSGHCPVQEFLDSLPPKLLAKTLRTIDLLEANGPFLREPYSKSLDGEIFELRTKQGSNITRIIYFFFIGKK' A
#
# COMPACT_ATOMS: atom_id res chain seq x y z
N MET A 1 -7.23 2.47 -14.16
CA MET A 1 -7.25 2.49 -12.69
C MET A 1 -7.28 1.04 -12.25
N TYR A 2 -6.36 0.64 -11.39
CA TYR A 2 -6.23 -0.70 -10.86
C TYR A 2 -7.14 -0.84 -9.64
N GLU A 3 -7.68 -2.03 -9.39
CA GLU A 3 -8.45 -2.27 -8.16
C GLU A 3 -7.47 -2.52 -7.00
N ILE A 4 -7.62 -1.78 -5.90
CA ILE A 4 -6.88 -2.04 -4.65
C ILE A 4 -7.75 -2.92 -3.76
N ILE A 5 -7.23 -4.08 -3.41
CA ILE A 5 -7.88 -5.03 -2.51
C ILE A 5 -6.97 -5.19 -1.29
N PHE A 6 -7.51 -4.91 -0.10
CA PHE A 6 -6.79 -5.19 1.14
C PHE A 6 -6.94 -6.66 1.51
N TYR A 7 -5.87 -7.22 2.06
CA TYR A 7 -5.85 -8.61 2.49
C TYR A 7 -6.65 -8.78 3.78
N ASP A 8 -7.61 -9.71 3.76
CA ASP A 8 -8.26 -10.23 4.95
C ASP A 8 -7.55 -11.49 5.43
N SER A 9 -7.21 -11.53 6.72
CA SER A 9 -6.67 -12.72 7.37
C SER A 9 -7.74 -13.81 7.49
N GLY A 10 -7.31 -15.06 7.73
CA GLY A 10 -8.24 -16.16 8.02
C GLY A 10 -9.08 -15.95 9.30
N SER A 11 -8.72 -14.99 10.15
CA SER A 11 -9.48 -14.59 11.33
C SER A 11 -10.39 -13.37 11.12
N GLY A 12 -10.48 -12.84 9.89
CA GLY A 12 -11.33 -11.70 9.55
C GLY A 12 -10.73 -10.33 9.90
N HIS A 13 -9.43 -10.27 10.21
CA HIS A 13 -8.71 -9.02 10.41
C HIS A 13 -8.20 -8.49 9.07
N CYS A 14 -8.21 -7.17 8.90
CA CYS A 14 -7.62 -6.51 7.74
C CYS A 14 -6.40 -5.70 8.21
N PRO A 15 -5.17 -6.26 8.15
CA PRO A 15 -4.00 -5.65 8.76
C PRO A 15 -3.67 -4.27 8.20
N VAL A 16 -3.93 -4.04 6.91
CA VAL A 16 -3.70 -2.73 6.27
C VAL A 16 -4.71 -1.70 6.77
N GLN A 17 -5.99 -2.08 6.91
CA GLN A 17 -7.01 -1.17 7.46
C GLN A 17 -6.70 -0.81 8.92
N GLU A 18 -6.43 -1.81 9.76
CA GLU A 18 -6.05 -1.59 11.17
C GLU A 18 -4.80 -0.71 11.30
N PHE A 19 -3.83 -0.92 10.41
CA PHE A 19 -2.65 -0.08 10.33
C PHE A 19 -3.01 1.37 9.96
N LEU A 20 -3.82 1.60 8.93
CA LEU A 20 -4.25 2.94 8.52
C LEU A 20 -5.00 3.65 9.64
N ASP A 21 -5.89 2.95 10.34
CA ASP A 21 -6.66 3.48 11.47
C ASP A 21 -5.78 3.90 12.65
N SER A 22 -4.60 3.29 12.79
CA SER A 22 -3.62 3.63 13.83
C SER A 22 -2.76 4.87 13.50
N LEU A 23 -2.78 5.36 12.26
CA LEU A 23 -1.85 6.41 11.82
C LEU A 23 -2.27 7.81 12.29
N PRO A 24 -1.31 8.68 12.68
CA PRO A 24 -1.58 10.10 12.90
C PRO A 24 -2.13 10.76 11.62
N PRO A 25 -3.05 11.75 11.74
CA PRO A 25 -3.79 12.28 10.58
C PRO A 25 -2.93 12.72 9.40
N LYS A 26 -1.78 13.36 9.66
CA LYS A 26 -0.88 13.83 8.60
C LYS A 26 -0.14 12.68 7.88
N LEU A 27 0.11 11.57 8.57
CA LEU A 27 0.78 10.41 8.00
C LEU A 27 -0.24 9.53 7.27
N LEU A 28 -1.44 9.39 7.85
CA LEU A 28 -2.60 8.76 7.20
C LEU A 28 -2.88 9.41 5.83
N ALA A 29 -3.04 10.73 5.78
CA ALA A 29 -3.32 11.45 4.54
C ALA A 29 -2.24 11.23 3.46
N LYS A 30 -0.97 11.14 3.86
CA LYS A 30 0.11 10.84 2.91
C LYS A 30 0.09 9.38 2.46
N THR A 31 -0.17 8.45 3.36
CA THR A 31 -0.23 7.02 3.04
C THR A 31 -1.38 6.74 2.08
N LEU A 32 -2.57 7.30 2.33
CA LEU A 32 -3.73 7.20 1.44
C LEU A 32 -3.41 7.77 0.05
N ARG A 33 -2.80 8.96 -0.03
CA ARG A 33 -2.34 9.52 -1.31
C ARG A 33 -1.38 8.57 -2.05
N THR A 34 -0.50 7.87 -1.35
CA THR A 34 0.42 6.90 -1.97
C THR A 34 -0.33 5.64 -2.45
N ILE A 35 -1.41 5.23 -1.78
CA ILE A 35 -2.30 4.18 -2.26
C ILE A 35 -3.05 4.65 -3.52
N ASP A 36 -3.55 5.88 -3.56
CA ASP A 36 -4.20 6.45 -4.77
C ASP A 36 -3.24 6.48 -5.97
N LEU A 37 -1.96 6.77 -5.72
CA LEU A 37 -0.93 6.69 -6.76
C LEU A 37 -0.75 5.26 -7.28
N LEU A 38 -0.82 4.25 -6.41
CA LEU A 38 -0.76 2.85 -6.83
C LEU A 38 -1.99 2.48 -7.65
N GLU A 39 -3.18 2.91 -7.22
CA GLU A 39 -4.43 2.70 -7.94
C GLU A 39 -4.38 3.30 -9.36
N ALA A 40 -3.86 4.52 -9.49
CA ALA A 40 -3.77 5.22 -10.76
C ALA A 40 -2.71 4.62 -11.71
N ASN A 41 -1.54 4.23 -11.19
CA ASN A 41 -0.37 3.89 -12.00
C ASN A 41 -0.07 2.38 -12.07
N GLY A 42 -0.58 1.59 -11.12
CA GLY A 42 -0.33 0.15 -10.99
C GLY A 42 1.15 -0.22 -11.11
N PRO A 43 1.52 -1.13 -12.03
CA PRO A 43 2.90 -1.63 -12.18
C PRO A 43 3.89 -0.57 -12.68
N PHE A 44 3.38 0.58 -13.16
CA PHE A 44 4.22 1.70 -13.58
C PHE A 44 4.59 2.64 -12.42
N LEU A 45 4.02 2.45 -11.22
CA LEU A 45 4.47 3.19 -10.04
C LEU A 45 5.87 2.70 -9.63
N ARG A 46 6.84 3.61 -9.60
CA ARG A 46 8.25 3.34 -9.28
C ARG A 46 8.68 4.10 -8.03
N GLU A 47 9.98 4.06 -7.74
CA GLU A 47 10.57 4.85 -6.66
C GLU A 47 10.34 6.36 -6.91
N PRO A 48 10.13 7.17 -5.85
CA PRO A 48 10.30 6.82 -4.44
C PRO A 48 9.07 6.15 -3.78
N TYR A 49 7.95 6.02 -4.49
CA TYR A 49 6.67 5.59 -3.92
C TYR A 49 6.49 4.08 -3.85
N SER A 50 7.01 3.36 -4.84
CA SER A 50 7.00 1.90 -4.86
C SER A 50 8.39 1.35 -5.15
N LYS A 51 8.74 0.25 -4.50
CA LYS A 51 9.99 -0.48 -4.73
C LYS A 51 9.73 -1.98 -4.79
N SER A 52 10.35 -2.69 -5.73
CA SER A 52 10.37 -4.15 -5.70
C SER A 52 11.25 -4.62 -4.54
N LEU A 53 10.76 -5.59 -3.77
CA LEU A 53 11.51 -6.22 -2.69
C LEU A 53 12.18 -7.50 -3.18
N ASP A 54 11.37 -8.44 -3.65
CA ASP A 54 11.80 -9.71 -4.24
C ASP A 54 10.68 -10.30 -5.08
N GLY A 55 11.02 -10.90 -6.22
CA GLY A 55 10.06 -11.49 -7.15
C GLY A 55 8.89 -10.56 -7.50
N GLU A 56 7.67 -11.01 -7.20
CA GLU A 56 6.40 -10.30 -7.46
C GLU A 56 5.93 -9.45 -6.28
N ILE A 57 6.76 -9.30 -5.24
CA ILE A 57 6.45 -8.55 -4.02
C ILE A 57 7.07 -7.15 -4.10
N PHE A 58 6.24 -6.17 -3.77
CA PHE A 58 6.59 -4.76 -3.77
C PHE A 58 6.25 -4.12 -2.41
N GLU A 59 6.87 -2.98 -2.14
CA GLU A 59 6.53 -2.12 -1.02
C GLU A 59 6.07 -0.75 -1.51
N LEU A 60 4.96 -0.25 -0.97
CA LEU A 60 4.63 1.17 -0.98
C LEU A 60 5.34 1.87 0.16
N ARG A 61 5.96 3.02 -0.14
CA ARG A 61 6.80 3.77 0.79
C ARG A 61 6.21 5.16 0.99
N THR A 62 5.89 5.47 2.25
CA THR A 62 5.43 6.81 2.64
C THR A 62 6.37 7.40 3.69
N LYS A 63 6.78 8.67 3.50
CA LYS A 63 7.68 9.39 4.42
C LYS A 63 7.07 10.71 4.89
N GLN A 64 7.14 10.96 6.20
CA GLN A 64 6.80 12.22 6.83
C GLN A 64 7.83 12.59 7.89
N GLY A 65 8.72 13.53 7.56
CA GLY A 65 9.85 13.85 8.44
C GLY A 65 10.72 12.61 8.65
N SER A 66 10.91 12.22 9.90
CA SER A 66 11.58 10.99 10.32
C SER A 66 10.69 9.74 10.27
N ASN A 67 9.37 9.89 10.18
CA ASN A 67 8.44 8.77 10.14
C ASN A 67 8.40 8.14 8.76
N ILE A 68 8.52 6.81 8.70
CA ILE A 68 8.49 6.01 7.48
C ILE A 68 7.49 4.88 7.69
N THR A 69 6.55 4.72 6.76
CA THR A 69 5.62 3.59 6.72
C THR A 69 5.83 2.80 5.43
N ARG A 70 5.58 1.49 5.51
CA ARG A 70 5.72 0.54 4.40
C ARG A 70 4.48 -0.35 4.35
N ILE A 71 3.87 -0.48 3.18
CA ILE A 71 2.78 -1.42 2.93
C ILE A 71 3.25 -2.40 1.86
N ILE A 72 3.19 -3.70 2.16
CA ILE A 72 3.60 -4.75 1.23
C ILE A 72 2.41 -5.10 0.33
N TYR A 73 2.67 -5.24 -0.96
CA TYR A 73 1.65 -5.58 -1.95
C TYR A 73 2.24 -6.41 -3.10
N PHE A 74 1.36 -7.03 -3.88
CA PHE A 74 1.71 -7.76 -5.09
C PHE A 74 0.58 -7.57 -6.12
N PHE A 75 0.88 -7.82 -7.40
CA PHE A 75 -0.13 -7.82 -8.44
C PHE A 75 -0.65 -9.24 -8.65
N PHE A 76 -1.94 -9.38 -8.84
CA PHE A 76 -2.56 -10.64 -9.26
C PHE A 76 -3.68 -10.37 -10.24
N ILE A 77 -3.95 -11.35 -11.11
CA ILE A 77 -5.14 -11.35 -11.97
C ILE A 77 -6.15 -12.27 -11.29
N GLY A 78 -7.12 -11.67 -10.60
CA GLY A 78 -8.21 -12.42 -10.00
C GLY A 78 -9.22 -12.91 -11.05
N LYS A 79 -9.83 -14.07 -10.80
CA LYS A 79 -11.24 -14.28 -11.17
C LYS A 79 -12.05 -13.83 -9.96
N LYS A 80 -12.88 -12.79 -10.11
CA LYS A 80 -13.90 -12.47 -9.10
C LYS A 80 -14.89 -13.64 -9.00
#